data_AF-A0A839QK43-F1
#
_entry.id   AF-A0A839QK43-F1
#
_cell.length_a   1.000
_cell.length_b   1.000
_cell.length_c   1.000
_cell.angle_alpha   90.00
_cell.angle_beta   90.00
_cell.angle_gamma   90.00
#
_symmetry.space_group_name_H-M   'P 1'
#
loop_
_entity.id
_entity.type
_entity.pdbx_description
1 polymer ?
#
loop_
_entity_poly.entity_id
_entity_poly.type
_entity_poly.pdbx_seq_one_letter_code
_entity_poly.pdbx_strand_id
1 'polypeptide(L)'
;MSEQNTQTTVGHRRVLAFETAGTWIPEILREEVELFAAMPPAENEFTPNIVVTVNAYAGTLQDFSRLALAGLESSLSETRIVDVGSWAYRFQNPDAGGNVPTDALGEPLASHEGRAIEYTHRAPNGRTVSGVDYLVLLSGWAIQISTTTAIQTRFIFDGDFERMARSTVALRAAGPADAADHVPAPAMHGIDPIATDVLGEEAEDLSLQLTSGADVGAGNWISGEALARIPELQDAVVGRLGAMTADPVLDELRGLGLMENGRLGGVGQFMAAALSDASARLRLTGRFLDHESLFQAFAYGDQALVIAGPGYGPLILNQAWDSPAQGALKVQILPLSELTSSVSRWAGAGPAWNLHVAPFMFEQELIEERFGGEAPLPEGAGQVLEQVWNQPWFIWQLEVEGPRGAVPACTYVNAGPRGNYRIGTVEEPGSGDVKTAMWATESALIFRQVEDALQAAYFGRDARLA
;
A
#
# COMPACT_ATOMS: atom_id res chain seq x y z
N MET A 1 16.42 -24.90 8.43
CA MET A 1 14.96 -24.77 8.45
C MET A 1 14.43 -25.83 9.40
N SER A 2 13.97 -25.45 10.60
CA SER A 2 13.25 -26.38 11.46
C SER A 2 11.89 -26.65 10.84
N GLU A 3 11.47 -27.91 10.73
CA GLU A 3 10.08 -28.27 10.42
C GLU A 3 9.17 -27.55 11.42
N GLN A 4 8.48 -26.51 10.97
CA GLN A 4 7.44 -25.91 11.79
C GLN A 4 6.32 -26.95 11.90
N ASN A 5 5.94 -27.28 13.13
CA ASN A 5 4.83 -28.17 13.41
C ASN A 5 3.56 -27.54 12.80
N THR A 6 2.96 -28.18 11.79
CA THR A 6 1.70 -27.76 11.17
C THR A 6 0.55 -28.64 11.65
N GLN A 7 -0.65 -28.06 11.72
CA GLN A 7 -1.87 -28.78 12.05
C GLN A 7 -2.91 -28.57 10.95
N THR A 8 -3.50 -29.66 10.46
CA THR A 8 -4.63 -29.60 9.53
C THR A 8 -5.91 -29.25 10.30
N THR A 9 -6.58 -28.19 9.88
CA THR A 9 -7.86 -27.73 10.40
C THR A 9 -8.94 -28.01 9.36
N VAL A 10 -9.98 -28.75 9.75
CA VAL A 10 -11.15 -29.04 8.91
C VAL A 10 -12.25 -28.04 9.24
N GLY A 11 -12.89 -27.52 8.20
CA GLY A 11 -13.90 -26.47 8.31
C GLY A 11 -15.19 -26.92 8.98
N HIS A 12 -15.94 -25.93 9.47
CA HIS A 12 -17.18 -26.13 10.20
C HIS A 12 -18.20 -26.97 9.40
N ARG A 13 -18.42 -26.65 8.12
CA ARG A 13 -19.32 -27.42 7.24
C ARG A 13 -18.62 -28.58 6.54
N ARG A 14 -17.34 -28.82 6.85
CA ARG A 14 -16.47 -29.85 6.25
C ARG A 14 -16.42 -29.74 4.73
N VAL A 15 -16.49 -28.51 4.22
CA VAL A 15 -16.31 -28.20 2.81
C VAL A 15 -14.83 -28.02 2.52
N LEU A 16 -14.11 -27.35 3.41
CA LEU A 16 -12.70 -27.04 3.25
C LEU A 16 -11.85 -27.64 4.37
N ALA A 17 -10.55 -27.77 4.11
CA ALA A 17 -9.52 -27.91 5.12
C ALA A 17 -8.31 -27.04 4.74
N PHE A 18 -7.51 -26.63 5.72
CA PHE A 18 -6.24 -25.95 5.48
C PHE A 18 -5.23 -26.28 6.59
N GLU A 19 -3.96 -26.07 6.32
CA GLU A 19 -2.89 -26.19 7.29
C GLU A 19 -2.70 -24.87 8.04
N THR A 20 -2.50 -24.98 9.35
CA THR A 20 -2.17 -23.87 10.24
C THR A 20 -0.80 -24.10 10.85
N ALA A 21 0.00 -23.04 11.02
CA ALA A 21 1.25 -23.16 11.76
C ALA A 21 0.94 -23.34 13.25
N GLY A 22 1.74 -24.10 14.00
CA GLY A 22 1.40 -24.52 15.37
C GLY A 22 1.22 -23.40 16.41
N THR A 23 1.57 -22.16 16.09
CA THR A 23 1.29 -20.98 16.93
C THR A 23 -0.10 -20.37 16.70
N TRP A 24 -0.79 -20.78 15.64
CA TRP A 24 -2.14 -20.31 15.31
C TRP A 24 -3.17 -21.24 15.94
N ILE A 25 -4.19 -20.65 16.55
CA ILE A 25 -5.25 -21.33 17.28
C ILE A 25 -6.50 -21.33 16.39
N PRO A 26 -6.97 -22.49 15.93
CA PRO A 26 -8.25 -22.60 15.24
C PRO A 26 -9.42 -22.33 16.18
N GLU A 27 -10.41 -21.57 15.74
CA GLU A 27 -11.63 -21.32 16.52
C GLU A 27 -12.88 -21.47 15.63
N ILE A 28 -14.04 -21.67 16.25
CA ILE A 28 -15.34 -21.67 15.57
C ILE A 28 -16.03 -20.37 15.96
N LEU A 29 -16.16 -19.45 15.01
CA LEU A 29 -16.72 -18.12 15.28
C LEU A 29 -18.20 -18.02 14.92
N ARG A 30 -18.58 -18.38 13.69
CA ARG A 30 -19.93 -18.15 13.13
C ARG A 30 -20.27 -19.17 12.04
N GLU A 31 -21.56 -19.32 11.72
CA GLU A 31 -22.04 -20.30 10.73
C GLU A 31 -21.59 -19.97 9.30
N GLU A 32 -21.41 -18.68 8.97
CA GLU A 32 -20.93 -18.21 7.67
C GLU A 32 -19.42 -18.44 7.44
N VAL A 33 -18.66 -18.69 8.51
CA VAL A 33 -17.21 -18.90 8.47
C VAL A 33 -16.91 -20.38 8.38
N GLU A 34 -16.23 -20.79 7.31
CA GLU A 34 -15.84 -22.18 7.13
C GLU A 34 -14.62 -22.53 7.98
N LEU A 35 -13.61 -21.67 7.97
CA LEU A 35 -12.38 -21.85 8.76
C LEU A 35 -11.98 -20.52 9.40
N PHE A 36 -11.45 -20.59 10.60
CA PHE A 36 -10.83 -19.44 11.26
C PHE A 36 -9.63 -19.90 12.09
N ALA A 37 -8.56 -19.11 12.05
CA ALA A 37 -7.46 -19.23 12.98
C ALA A 37 -6.89 -17.85 13.32
N ALA A 38 -6.43 -17.69 14.56
CA ALA A 38 -5.77 -16.48 15.01
C ALA A 38 -4.56 -16.81 15.87
N MET A 39 -3.60 -15.89 15.94
CA MET A 39 -2.56 -15.99 16.95
C MET A 39 -3.10 -15.66 18.35
N PRO A 40 -2.43 -16.10 19.43
CA PRO A 40 -2.72 -15.61 20.77
C PRO A 40 -2.67 -14.08 20.80
N PRO A 41 -3.62 -13.41 21.49
CA PRO A 41 -3.60 -11.97 21.60
C PRO A 41 -2.34 -11.50 22.35
N ALA A 42 -1.64 -10.52 21.79
CA ALA A 42 -0.57 -9.80 22.45
C ALA A 42 -1.09 -8.47 23.00
N GLU A 43 -0.57 -8.03 24.16
CA GLU A 43 -1.02 -6.81 24.81
C GLU A 43 -0.76 -5.60 23.90
N ASN A 44 -1.78 -4.77 23.71
CA ASN A 44 -1.71 -3.57 22.86
C ASN A 44 -1.36 -3.85 21.38
N GLU A 45 -1.58 -5.05 20.86
CA GLU A 45 -1.39 -5.37 19.44
C GLU A 45 -2.71 -5.85 18.81
N PHE A 46 -2.83 -5.67 17.49
CA PHE A 46 -3.94 -6.28 16.75
C PHE A 46 -3.61 -7.75 16.54
N THR A 47 -4.51 -8.65 16.91
CA THR A 47 -4.32 -10.09 16.76
C THR A 47 -4.35 -10.50 15.28
N PRO A 48 -3.23 -11.00 14.72
CA PRO A 48 -3.21 -11.55 13.37
C PRO A 48 -4.21 -12.70 13.24
N ASN A 49 -5.01 -12.68 12.18
CA ASN A 49 -6.05 -13.69 11.95
C ASN A 49 -6.21 -14.01 10.46
N ILE A 50 -6.72 -15.22 10.21
CA ILE A 50 -7.13 -15.72 8.91
C ILE A 50 -8.56 -16.26 9.02
N VAL A 51 -9.43 -15.81 8.11
CA VAL A 51 -10.84 -16.19 8.00
C VAL A 51 -11.03 -16.77 6.60
N VAL A 52 -11.67 -17.93 6.49
CA VAL A 52 -12.05 -18.51 5.19
C VAL A 52 -13.56 -18.63 5.12
N THR A 53 -14.14 -18.01 4.10
CA THR A 53 -15.56 -18.17 3.74
C THR A 53 -15.66 -18.93 2.43
N VAL A 54 -16.77 -19.65 2.25
CA VAL A 54 -17.01 -20.42 1.03
C VAL A 54 -18.49 -20.43 0.65
N ASN A 55 -18.77 -20.21 -0.63
CA ASN A 55 -20.12 -20.20 -1.18
C ASN A 55 -20.16 -20.97 -2.48
N ALA A 56 -21.26 -21.69 -2.76
CA ALA A 56 -21.44 -22.31 -4.08
C ALA A 56 -21.50 -21.21 -5.14
N TYR A 57 -20.75 -21.37 -6.23
CA TYR A 57 -20.59 -20.32 -7.22
C TYR A 57 -20.36 -20.90 -8.62
N ALA A 58 -21.07 -20.35 -9.59
CA ALA A 58 -21.01 -20.76 -10.99
C ALA A 58 -20.52 -19.64 -11.93
N GLY A 59 -20.13 -18.49 -11.38
CA GLY A 59 -19.59 -17.37 -12.14
C GLY A 59 -18.09 -17.48 -12.39
N THR A 60 -17.50 -16.41 -12.89
CA THR A 60 -16.06 -16.31 -13.17
C THR A 60 -15.27 -15.77 -11.98
N LEU A 61 -13.96 -15.96 -11.96
CA LEU A 61 -13.11 -15.44 -10.89
C LEU A 61 -13.14 -13.90 -10.86
N GLN A 62 -13.25 -13.29 -12.04
CA GLN A 62 -13.32 -11.85 -12.23
C GLN A 62 -14.64 -11.29 -11.67
N ASP A 63 -15.76 -11.97 -11.90
CA ASP A 63 -17.02 -11.64 -11.25
C ASP A 63 -16.93 -11.74 -9.72
N PHE A 64 -16.28 -12.79 -9.22
CA PHE A 64 -16.09 -12.97 -7.78
C PHE A 64 -15.20 -11.87 -7.17
N SER A 65 -14.13 -11.50 -7.87
CA SER A 65 -13.22 -10.41 -7.46
C SER A 65 -13.92 -9.05 -7.42
N ARG A 66 -14.72 -8.72 -8.44
CA ARG A 66 -15.58 -7.52 -8.42
C ARG A 66 -16.56 -7.50 -7.25
N LEU A 67 -17.17 -8.65 -6.93
CA LEU A 67 -18.07 -8.79 -5.78
C LEU A 67 -17.33 -8.61 -4.44
N ALA A 68 -16.12 -9.16 -4.32
CA ALA A 68 -15.29 -9.02 -3.14
C ALA A 68 -14.86 -7.56 -2.92
N LEU A 69 -14.42 -6.85 -3.97
CA LEU A 69 -14.08 -5.42 -3.92
C LEU A 69 -15.26 -4.58 -3.39
N ALA A 70 -16.45 -4.74 -3.99
CA ALA A 70 -17.64 -4.03 -3.54
C ALA A 70 -18.04 -4.42 -2.10
N GLY A 71 -17.83 -5.68 -1.72
CA GLY A 71 -18.04 -6.16 -0.36
C GLY A 71 -17.14 -5.44 0.64
N LEU A 72 -15.84 -5.32 0.34
CA LEU A 72 -14.87 -4.62 1.19
C LEU A 72 -15.19 -3.13 1.35
N GLU A 73 -15.57 -2.46 0.26
CA GLU A 73 -15.92 -1.03 0.27
C GLU A 73 -17.21 -0.73 1.05
N SER A 74 -18.17 -1.66 1.04
CA SER A 74 -19.48 -1.49 1.69
C SER A 74 -19.53 -1.97 3.13
N SER A 75 -18.70 -2.94 3.51
CA SER A 75 -18.77 -3.60 4.82
C SER A 75 -17.74 -3.11 5.83
N LEU A 76 -16.60 -2.60 5.36
CA LEU A 76 -15.49 -2.18 6.22
C LEU A 76 -15.42 -0.65 6.32
N SER A 77 -14.98 -0.15 7.48
CA SER A 77 -14.87 1.28 7.75
C SER A 77 -13.56 1.84 7.22
N GLU A 78 -13.62 2.99 6.53
CA GLU A 78 -12.45 3.67 5.97
C GLU A 78 -11.57 2.76 5.10
N THR A 79 -12.21 1.85 4.38
CA THR A 79 -11.52 0.91 3.49
C THR A 79 -10.79 1.65 2.39
N ARG A 80 -9.55 1.24 2.17
CA ARG A 80 -8.77 1.62 1.00
C ARG A 80 -8.19 0.36 0.38
N ILE A 81 -8.50 0.15 -0.88
CA ILE A 81 -7.81 -0.85 -1.70
C ILE A 81 -6.39 -0.32 -1.96
N VAL A 82 -5.40 -1.14 -1.63
CA VAL A 82 -3.98 -0.87 -1.86
C VAL A 82 -3.56 -1.44 -3.20
N ASP A 83 -3.96 -2.69 -3.48
CA ASP A 83 -3.60 -3.37 -4.71
C ASP A 83 -4.61 -4.43 -5.11
N VAL A 84 -4.66 -4.75 -6.39
CA VAL A 84 -5.40 -5.87 -6.95
C VAL A 84 -4.51 -6.56 -7.96
N GLY A 85 -4.24 -7.85 -7.74
CA GLY A 85 -3.28 -8.59 -8.55
C GLY A 85 -3.67 -10.03 -8.77
N SER A 86 -2.96 -10.67 -9.69
CA SER A 86 -3.01 -12.11 -9.86
C SER A 86 -2.31 -12.80 -8.69
N TRP A 87 -2.87 -13.91 -8.25
CA TRP A 87 -2.25 -14.76 -7.25
C TRP A 87 -2.22 -16.19 -7.77
N ALA A 88 -1.03 -16.76 -7.87
CA ALA A 88 -0.88 -18.17 -8.21
C ALA A 88 -1.48 -19.03 -7.10
N TYR A 89 -2.46 -19.90 -7.38
CA TYR A 89 -2.93 -20.90 -6.42
C TYR A 89 -2.27 -22.25 -6.70
N ARG A 90 -1.59 -22.84 -5.70
CA ARG A 90 -0.92 -24.14 -5.86
C ARG A 90 -1.83 -25.27 -5.45
N PHE A 91 -2.11 -26.19 -6.38
CA PHE A 91 -2.38 -27.59 -6.04
C PHE A 91 -1.10 -28.40 -6.27
N GLN A 92 -0.62 -29.10 -5.26
CA GLN A 92 0.15 -30.32 -5.51
C GLN A 92 -0.69 -31.51 -5.05
N ASN A 93 -1.02 -32.37 -5.99
CA ASN A 93 -1.33 -33.75 -5.69
C ASN A 93 0.03 -34.51 -5.69
N PRO A 94 0.54 -34.98 -4.54
CA PRO A 94 1.91 -35.52 -4.42
C PRO A 94 2.19 -36.82 -5.20
N ASP A 95 1.21 -37.39 -5.92
CA ASP A 95 1.40 -38.63 -6.70
C ASP A 95 1.88 -38.42 -8.15
N ALA A 96 2.03 -37.18 -8.63
CA ALA A 96 2.51 -36.90 -9.99
C ALA A 96 3.98 -36.49 -10.00
N GLY A 97 4.88 -37.46 -10.16
CA GLY A 97 6.32 -37.25 -10.40
C GLY A 97 6.66 -36.57 -11.74
N GLY A 98 6.02 -35.43 -12.03
CA GLY A 98 6.22 -34.63 -13.25
C GLY A 98 7.03 -33.35 -12.97
N ASN A 99 7.89 -32.98 -13.91
CA ASN A 99 8.58 -31.68 -13.93
C ASN A 99 7.56 -30.54 -13.82
N VAL A 100 7.75 -29.65 -12.85
CA VAL A 100 6.95 -28.43 -12.70
C VAL A 100 7.36 -27.47 -13.82
N PRO A 101 6.46 -27.08 -14.74
CA PRO A 101 6.74 -26.05 -15.72
C PRO A 101 7.09 -24.75 -15.00
N THR A 102 8.11 -24.04 -15.44
CA THR A 102 8.50 -22.74 -14.88
C THR A 102 8.35 -21.63 -15.92
N ASP A 103 8.13 -20.40 -15.49
CA ASP A 103 8.11 -19.22 -16.34
C ASP A 103 9.52 -18.80 -16.78
N ALA A 104 9.61 -17.66 -17.48
CA ALA A 104 10.88 -17.11 -17.98
C ALA A 104 11.85 -16.66 -16.86
N LEU A 105 11.37 -16.52 -15.62
CA LEU A 105 12.17 -16.17 -14.45
C LEU A 105 12.54 -17.40 -13.60
N GLY A 106 12.13 -18.59 -14.03
CA GLY A 106 12.42 -19.85 -13.32
C GLY A 106 11.43 -20.15 -12.19
N GLU A 107 10.33 -19.40 -12.10
CA GLU A 107 9.30 -19.61 -11.09
C GLU A 107 8.28 -20.65 -11.57
N PRO A 108 7.78 -21.56 -10.69
CA PRO A 108 6.74 -22.51 -11.04
C PRO A 108 5.49 -21.85 -11.65
N LEU A 109 5.09 -22.28 -12.86
CA LEU A 109 3.83 -21.89 -13.48
C LEU A 109 2.67 -22.41 -12.63
N ALA A 110 1.78 -21.50 -12.20
CA ALA A 110 0.62 -21.83 -11.39
C ALA A 110 -0.32 -22.80 -12.14
N SER A 111 -0.92 -23.76 -11.43
CA SER A 111 -1.92 -24.67 -12.00
C SER A 111 -3.31 -24.03 -12.12
N HIS A 112 -3.58 -23.02 -11.29
CA HIS A 112 -4.79 -22.20 -11.31
C HIS A 112 -4.44 -20.75 -10.92
N GLU A 113 -5.06 -19.79 -11.60
CA GLU A 113 -4.96 -18.37 -11.28
C GLU A 113 -6.08 -18.01 -10.30
N GLY A 114 -5.69 -17.38 -9.19
CA GLY A 114 -6.57 -16.71 -8.24
C GLY A 114 -6.37 -15.20 -8.33
N ARG A 115 -7.15 -14.45 -7.54
CA ARG A 115 -6.99 -13.00 -7.37
C ARG A 115 -6.59 -12.69 -5.94
N ALA A 116 -5.75 -11.70 -5.74
CA ALA A 116 -5.46 -11.13 -4.42
C ALA A 116 -5.87 -9.66 -4.40
N ILE A 117 -6.61 -9.28 -3.36
CA ILE A 117 -6.97 -7.89 -3.09
C ILE A 117 -6.29 -7.49 -1.80
N GLU A 118 -5.34 -6.56 -1.87
CA GLU A 118 -4.70 -5.97 -0.69
C GLU A 118 -5.40 -4.68 -0.31
N TYR A 119 -5.64 -4.48 0.98
CA TYR A 119 -6.37 -3.32 1.48
C TYR A 119 -5.93 -2.91 2.89
N THR A 120 -6.34 -1.70 3.27
CA THR A 120 -6.32 -1.24 4.67
C THR A 120 -7.71 -0.84 5.08
N HIS A 121 -8.05 -1.00 6.36
CA HIS A 121 -9.32 -0.51 6.92
C HIS A 121 -9.17 -0.17 8.40
N ARG A 122 -10.16 0.55 8.95
CA ARG A 122 -10.26 0.86 10.37
C ARG A 122 -10.96 -0.28 11.11
N ALA A 123 -10.23 -0.98 11.97
CA ALA A 123 -10.77 -2.00 12.85
C ALA A 123 -11.70 -1.37 13.92
N PRO A 124 -12.60 -2.14 14.56
CA PRO A 124 -13.54 -1.61 15.57
C PRO A 124 -12.87 -0.93 16.78
N ASN A 125 -11.61 -1.26 17.07
CA ASN A 125 -10.81 -0.61 18.12
C ASN A 125 -10.18 0.71 17.66
N GLY A 126 -10.51 1.20 16.46
CA GLY A 126 -10.01 2.43 15.88
C GLY A 126 -8.62 2.34 15.25
N ARG A 127 -7.99 1.16 15.19
CA ARG A 127 -6.66 1.00 14.56
C ARG A 127 -6.80 0.76 13.07
N THR A 128 -5.89 1.31 12.28
CA THR A 128 -5.73 0.89 10.88
C THR A 128 -5.01 -0.46 10.83
N VAL A 129 -5.58 -1.39 10.09
CA VAL A 129 -5.02 -2.73 9.86
C VAL A 129 -4.84 -2.98 8.37
N SER A 130 -3.94 -3.91 8.04
CA SER A 130 -3.72 -4.40 6.68
C SER A 130 -4.44 -5.74 6.49
N GLY A 131 -5.17 -5.84 5.39
CA GLY A 131 -5.90 -7.03 4.96
C GLY A 131 -5.45 -7.51 3.59
N VAL A 132 -5.48 -8.82 3.38
CA VAL A 132 -5.39 -9.42 2.04
C VAL A 132 -6.46 -10.49 1.90
N ASP A 133 -7.28 -10.35 0.86
CA ASP A 133 -8.27 -11.33 0.46
C ASP A 133 -7.75 -12.11 -0.74
N TYR A 134 -7.49 -13.40 -0.52
CA TYR A 134 -7.13 -14.32 -1.58
C TYR A 134 -8.38 -15.06 -2.09
N LEU A 135 -8.67 -14.92 -3.38
CA LEU A 135 -9.89 -15.39 -4.02
C LEU A 135 -9.59 -16.55 -4.96
N VAL A 136 -10.34 -17.65 -4.79
CA VAL A 136 -10.16 -18.87 -5.58
C VAL A 136 -11.51 -19.45 -5.96
N LEU A 137 -11.61 -19.95 -7.20
CA LEU A 137 -12.69 -20.83 -7.61
C LEU A 137 -12.21 -22.29 -7.61
N LEU A 138 -12.88 -23.14 -6.86
CA LEU A 138 -12.47 -24.54 -6.70
C LEU A 138 -13.66 -25.47 -6.59
N SER A 139 -13.78 -26.45 -7.50
CA SER A 139 -14.81 -27.50 -7.45
C SER A 139 -16.25 -26.97 -7.29
N GLY A 140 -16.56 -25.84 -7.93
CA GLY A 140 -17.87 -25.17 -7.85
C GLY A 140 -18.05 -24.26 -6.62
N TRP A 141 -16.98 -24.02 -5.86
CA TRP A 141 -16.95 -23.11 -4.73
C TRP A 141 -16.22 -21.81 -5.07
N ALA A 142 -16.76 -20.68 -4.64
CA ALA A 142 -16.01 -19.44 -4.46
C ALA A 142 -15.48 -19.39 -3.03
N ILE A 143 -14.16 -19.35 -2.89
CA ILE A 143 -13.44 -19.35 -1.61
C ILE A 143 -12.74 -18.00 -1.45
N GLN A 144 -13.05 -17.30 -0.37
CA GLN A 144 -12.37 -16.06 0.03
C GLN A 144 -11.60 -16.32 1.31
N ILE A 145 -10.28 -16.15 1.24
CA ILE A 145 -9.36 -16.34 2.34
C ILE A 145 -8.86 -14.95 2.75
N SER A 146 -9.45 -14.40 3.81
CA SER A 146 -9.14 -13.07 4.32
C SER A 146 -8.11 -13.16 5.44
N THR A 147 -6.99 -12.46 5.28
CA THR A 147 -5.91 -12.37 6.27
C THR A 147 -5.81 -10.95 6.77
N THR A 148 -5.77 -10.73 8.09
CA THR A 148 -5.72 -9.38 8.67
C THR A 148 -4.66 -9.30 9.76
N THR A 149 -3.88 -8.22 9.76
CA THR A 149 -2.86 -7.92 10.78
C THR A 149 -2.62 -6.41 10.92
N ALA A 150 -1.86 -5.99 11.93
CA ALA A 150 -1.37 -4.61 12.00
C ALA A 150 -0.43 -4.34 10.81
N ILE A 151 -0.45 -3.12 10.25
CA ILE A 151 0.36 -2.74 9.08
C ILE A 151 1.83 -3.09 9.29
N GLN A 152 2.39 -2.70 10.44
CA GLN A 152 3.79 -2.86 10.78
C GLN A 152 4.22 -4.31 10.98
N THR A 153 3.30 -5.26 11.13
CA THR A 153 3.65 -6.68 11.30
C THR A 153 3.34 -7.51 10.05
N ARG A 154 2.80 -6.91 8.99
CA ARG A 154 2.41 -7.62 7.77
C ARG A 154 3.55 -8.45 7.17
N PHE A 155 4.72 -7.84 7.01
CA PHE A 155 5.90 -8.52 6.44
C PHE A 155 6.38 -9.71 7.28
N ILE A 156 6.06 -9.75 8.59
CA ILE A 156 6.42 -10.87 9.48
C ILE A 156 5.52 -12.07 9.17
N PHE A 157 4.25 -11.83 8.90
CA PHE A 157 3.23 -12.87 8.75
C PHE A 157 2.91 -13.22 7.29
N ASP A 158 3.35 -12.45 6.31
CA ASP A 158 3.08 -12.68 4.88
C ASP A 158 3.34 -14.13 4.46
N GLY A 159 4.51 -14.68 4.80
CA GLY A 159 4.85 -16.06 4.45
C GLY A 159 3.96 -17.11 5.11
N ASP A 160 3.54 -16.86 6.37
CA ASP A 160 2.61 -17.74 7.07
C ASP A 160 1.20 -17.66 6.48
N PHE A 161 0.71 -16.45 6.23
CA PHE A 161 -0.59 -16.20 5.61
C PHE A 161 -0.69 -16.83 4.23
N GLU A 162 0.30 -16.60 3.37
CA GLU A 162 0.32 -17.13 2.03
C GLU A 162 0.40 -18.66 2.03
N ARG A 163 1.24 -19.25 2.89
CA ARG A 163 1.31 -20.71 3.05
C ARG A 163 -0.03 -21.29 3.51
N MET A 164 -0.65 -20.71 4.53
CA MET A 164 -1.95 -21.15 5.02
C MET A 164 -3.02 -21.03 3.93
N ALA A 165 -3.07 -19.91 3.22
CA ALA A 165 -4.01 -19.71 2.11
C ALA A 165 -3.82 -20.77 1.00
N ARG A 166 -2.58 -21.02 0.58
CA ARG A 166 -2.22 -22.03 -0.44
C ARG A 166 -2.53 -23.46 -0.02
N SER A 167 -2.55 -23.75 1.28
CA SER A 167 -2.85 -25.09 1.80
C SER A 167 -4.35 -25.43 1.81
N THR A 168 -5.21 -24.47 1.45
CA THR A 168 -6.65 -24.69 1.43
C THR A 168 -7.02 -25.76 0.39
N VAL A 169 -7.88 -26.70 0.76
CA VAL A 169 -8.34 -27.77 -0.14
C VAL A 169 -9.84 -27.97 0.03
N ALA A 170 -10.53 -28.18 -1.10
CA ALA A 170 -11.93 -28.58 -1.09
C ALA A 170 -12.03 -30.09 -0.83
N LEU A 171 -12.76 -30.46 0.22
CA LEU A 171 -13.00 -31.85 0.60
C LEU A 171 -14.11 -32.50 -0.23
N ARG A 172 -14.96 -31.68 -0.85
CA ARG A 172 -16.03 -32.10 -1.76
C ARG A 172 -16.39 -30.98 -2.74
N ALA A 173 -16.99 -31.33 -3.88
CA ALA A 173 -17.58 -30.37 -4.81
C ALA A 173 -18.89 -29.77 -4.28
N ALA A 174 -19.25 -28.58 -4.79
CA ALA A 174 -20.55 -27.97 -4.54
C ALA A 174 -21.67 -28.80 -5.18
N GLY A 175 -22.74 -29.07 -4.42
CA GLY A 175 -23.93 -29.77 -4.87
C GLY A 175 -25.17 -28.85 -4.94
N PRO A 176 -26.29 -29.34 -5.49
CA PRO A 176 -27.53 -28.55 -5.60
C PRO A 176 -28.06 -28.04 -4.27
N ALA A 177 -27.80 -28.76 -3.17
CA ALA A 177 -28.21 -28.36 -1.82
C ALA A 177 -27.38 -27.21 -1.23
N ASP A 178 -26.23 -26.88 -1.86
CA ASP A 178 -25.34 -25.80 -1.44
C ASP A 178 -25.63 -24.48 -2.18
N ALA A 179 -26.53 -24.49 -3.17
CA ALA A 179 -26.91 -23.30 -3.92
C ALA A 179 -27.50 -22.25 -2.96
N ALA A 180 -26.85 -21.10 -2.87
CA ALA A 180 -27.33 -19.99 -2.04
C ALA A 180 -28.53 -19.30 -2.73
N ASP A 181 -29.57 -18.94 -1.97
CA ASP A 181 -30.69 -18.08 -2.40
C ASP A 181 -30.26 -16.61 -2.60
N HIS A 182 -28.97 -16.30 -2.51
CA HIS A 182 -28.43 -14.96 -2.65
C HIS A 182 -27.47 -14.91 -3.83
N VAL A 183 -28.00 -14.41 -4.95
CA VAL A 183 -27.20 -13.80 -6.01
C VAL A 183 -26.93 -12.37 -5.56
N PRO A 184 -25.69 -12.02 -5.15
CA PRO A 184 -25.37 -10.62 -4.89
C PRO A 184 -25.64 -9.80 -6.15
N ALA A 185 -26.15 -8.58 -6.00
CA ALA A 185 -26.27 -7.66 -7.13
C ALA A 185 -24.89 -7.50 -7.80
N PRO A 186 -24.82 -7.42 -9.14
CA PRO A 186 -23.54 -7.24 -9.82
C PRO A 186 -22.88 -5.93 -9.34
N ALA A 187 -21.60 -6.02 -8.99
CA ALA A 187 -20.80 -4.85 -8.64
C ALA A 187 -20.60 -3.95 -9.87
N MET A 188 -20.64 -2.63 -9.67
CA MET A 188 -20.48 -1.61 -10.71
C MET A 188 -19.02 -1.32 -11.08
N HIS A 189 -18.11 -2.30 -10.98
CA HIS A 189 -16.74 -2.07 -11.47
C HIS A 189 -16.74 -2.29 -12.99
N GLY A 190 -16.28 -1.28 -13.72
CA GLY A 190 -16.03 -1.40 -15.15
C GLY A 190 -14.90 -2.39 -15.44
N ILE A 191 -14.61 -2.59 -16.72
CA ILE A 191 -13.48 -3.38 -17.19
C ILE A 191 -12.41 -2.42 -17.71
N ASP A 192 -11.15 -2.64 -17.37
CA ASP A 192 -10.03 -2.00 -18.04
C ASP A 192 -9.73 -2.76 -19.33
N PRO A 193 -10.04 -2.19 -20.52
CA PRO A 193 -9.89 -2.90 -21.78
C PRO A 193 -8.43 -3.21 -22.12
N ILE A 194 -7.47 -2.40 -21.64
CA ILE A 194 -6.06 -2.56 -21.99
C ILE A 194 -5.45 -3.65 -21.12
N ALA A 195 -5.69 -3.61 -19.82
CA ALA A 195 -5.28 -4.69 -18.93
C ALA A 195 -5.92 -6.02 -19.34
N THR A 196 -7.20 -5.99 -19.75
CA THR A 196 -7.90 -7.19 -20.24
C THR A 196 -7.26 -7.79 -21.48
N ASP A 197 -6.92 -6.96 -22.47
CA ASP A 197 -6.27 -7.41 -23.70
C ASP A 197 -4.89 -8.01 -23.44
N VAL A 198 -4.11 -7.40 -22.54
CA VAL A 198 -2.73 -7.81 -22.22
C VAL A 198 -2.68 -9.06 -21.34
N LEU A 199 -3.58 -9.17 -20.36
CA LEU A 199 -3.64 -10.31 -19.44
C LEU A 199 -4.38 -11.51 -20.06
N GLY A 200 -5.22 -11.29 -21.08
CA GLY A 200 -6.03 -12.33 -21.70
C GLY A 200 -7.27 -12.75 -20.89
N GLU A 201 -7.57 -12.03 -19.81
CA GLU A 201 -8.70 -12.24 -18.92
C GLU A 201 -9.29 -10.89 -18.49
N GLU A 202 -10.57 -10.84 -18.09
CA GLU A 202 -11.17 -9.57 -17.66
C GLU A 202 -10.42 -8.97 -16.45
N ALA A 203 -10.07 -7.70 -16.59
CA ALA A 203 -9.39 -6.92 -15.58
C ALA A 203 -10.30 -5.78 -15.13
N GLU A 204 -10.46 -5.62 -13.82
CA GLU A 204 -11.31 -4.58 -13.22
C GLU A 204 -10.76 -3.18 -13.51
N ASP A 205 -11.63 -2.20 -13.76
CA ASP A 205 -11.25 -0.79 -13.74
C ASP A 205 -11.08 -0.31 -12.29
N LEU A 206 -9.84 0.02 -11.94
CA LEU A 206 -9.41 0.42 -10.59
C LEU A 206 -9.29 1.95 -10.44
N SER A 207 -9.65 2.73 -11.46
CA SER A 207 -9.45 4.19 -11.49
C SER A 207 -10.20 4.90 -10.36
N LEU A 208 -11.37 4.40 -9.97
CA LEU A 208 -12.16 4.97 -8.87
C LEU A 208 -11.46 4.76 -7.52
N GLN A 209 -10.92 3.57 -7.27
CA GLN A 209 -10.19 3.22 -6.05
C GLN A 209 -8.87 4.00 -5.95
N LEU A 210 -8.16 4.14 -7.07
CA LEU A 210 -6.97 5.01 -7.14
C LEU A 210 -7.33 6.46 -6.76
N THR A 211 -8.44 6.96 -7.29
CA THR A 211 -8.89 8.33 -7.03
C THR A 211 -9.33 8.54 -5.57
N SER A 212 -10.17 7.65 -5.03
CA SER A 212 -10.65 7.76 -3.65
C SER A 212 -9.54 7.57 -2.62
N GLY A 213 -8.49 6.82 -2.96
CA GLY A 213 -7.34 6.56 -2.11
C GLY A 213 -6.26 7.65 -2.07
N ALA A 214 -6.36 8.73 -2.85
CA ALA A 214 -5.29 9.72 -3.02
C ALA A 214 -5.30 10.89 -2.02
N ASP A 215 -6.31 10.99 -1.14
CA ASP A 215 -6.40 12.08 -0.15
C ASP A 215 -5.53 11.81 1.09
N VAL A 216 -4.59 12.71 1.39
CA VAL A 216 -3.73 12.67 2.58
C VAL A 216 -4.45 12.99 3.90
N GLY A 217 -5.76 13.25 3.89
CA GLY A 217 -6.60 13.40 5.09
C GLY A 217 -6.56 14.80 5.71
N ALA A 218 -7.24 15.01 6.84
CA ALA A 218 -7.40 16.31 7.49
C ALA A 218 -6.11 16.79 8.18
N GLY A 219 -5.88 18.11 8.21
CA GLY A 219 -4.71 18.73 8.86
C GLY A 219 -4.86 20.24 9.01
N ASN A 220 -3.93 20.84 9.76
CA ASN A 220 -3.84 22.29 9.90
C ASN A 220 -2.93 22.87 8.82
N TRP A 221 -3.27 24.05 8.32
CA TRP A 221 -2.40 24.80 7.42
C TRP A 221 -1.42 25.64 8.24
N ILE A 222 -0.13 25.49 7.97
CA ILE A 222 0.92 26.23 8.66
C ILE A 222 1.91 26.76 7.62
N SER A 223 2.32 28.02 7.74
CA SER A 223 3.36 28.61 6.90
C SER A 223 4.72 27.95 7.14
N GLY A 224 5.56 27.90 6.11
CA GLY A 224 6.93 27.39 6.24
C GLY A 224 7.76 28.17 7.27
N GLU A 225 7.53 29.50 7.37
CA GLU A 225 8.19 30.35 8.37
C GLU A 225 7.79 29.99 9.80
N ALA A 226 6.49 29.75 10.03
CA ALA A 226 6.00 29.31 11.35
C ALA A 226 6.51 27.92 11.73
N LEU A 227 6.54 26.98 10.78
CA LEU A 227 7.13 25.65 10.99
C LEU A 227 8.61 25.72 11.35
N ALA A 228 9.40 26.51 10.63
CA ALA A 228 10.83 26.68 10.90
C ALA A 228 11.09 27.31 12.28
N ARG A 229 10.15 28.10 12.80
CA ARG A 229 10.29 28.77 14.10
C ARG A 229 9.98 27.86 15.29
N ILE A 230 9.24 26.77 15.12
CA ILE A 230 8.80 25.90 16.23
C ILE A 230 9.96 25.31 17.04
N PRO A 231 11.01 24.70 16.43
CA PRO A 231 12.13 24.14 17.19
C PRO A 231 12.86 25.18 18.06
N GLU A 232 13.00 26.41 17.56
CA GLU A 232 13.67 27.49 18.28
C GLU A 232 12.90 27.95 19.53
N LEU A 233 11.59 27.68 19.57
CA LEU A 233 10.71 28.05 20.67
C LEU A 233 10.60 26.98 21.77
N GLN A 234 11.27 25.82 21.62
CA GLN A 234 11.17 24.69 22.55
C GLN A 234 11.51 25.07 24.00
N ASP A 235 12.60 25.81 24.19
CA ASP A 235 13.06 26.28 25.51
C ASP A 235 12.84 27.80 25.73
N ALA A 236 12.31 28.49 24.73
CA ALA A 236 12.16 29.94 24.77
C ALA A 236 10.91 30.36 25.57
N VAL A 237 11.03 31.49 26.27
CA VAL A 237 9.86 32.21 26.83
C VAL A 237 9.75 33.55 26.15
N VAL A 238 8.74 33.72 25.31
CA VAL A 238 8.46 35.00 24.68
C VAL A 238 7.80 35.91 25.72
N GLY A 239 8.59 36.78 26.34
CA GLY A 239 8.13 37.74 27.35
C GLY A 239 7.24 38.85 26.78
N ARG A 240 6.58 39.61 27.67
CA ARG A 240 5.65 40.71 27.32
C ARG A 240 6.23 41.79 26.40
N LEU A 241 7.55 42.00 26.40
CA LEU A 241 8.22 42.97 25.53
C LEU A 241 8.45 42.42 24.10
N GLY A 242 8.59 41.10 23.93
CA GLY A 242 8.65 40.46 22.61
C GLY A 242 7.28 40.33 21.94
N ALA A 243 6.21 40.23 22.75
CA ALA A 243 4.82 40.27 22.32
C ALA A 243 4.32 41.67 21.92
N MET A 244 5.09 42.73 22.18
CA MET A 244 4.75 44.10 21.75
C MET A 244 5.19 44.39 20.31
N THR A 245 6.14 43.63 19.77
CA THR A 245 6.38 43.57 18.32
C THR A 245 5.35 42.63 17.70
N ALA A 246 4.57 43.14 16.75
CA ALA A 246 3.66 42.33 15.94
C ALA A 246 4.49 41.36 15.08
N ASP A 247 4.70 40.16 15.60
CA ASP A 247 5.35 39.06 14.88
C ASP A 247 4.25 38.17 14.29
N PRO A 248 4.01 38.24 12.96
CA PRO A 248 2.94 37.50 12.31
C PRO A 248 3.09 35.98 12.46
N VAL A 249 4.33 35.48 12.61
CA VAL A 249 4.60 34.06 12.85
C VAL A 249 4.08 33.63 14.22
N LEU A 250 4.34 34.44 15.25
CA LEU A 250 3.83 34.14 16.59
C LEU A 250 2.32 34.31 16.70
N ASP A 251 1.73 35.22 15.92
CA ASP A 251 0.27 35.37 15.82
C ASP A 251 -0.37 34.15 15.14
N GLU A 252 0.23 33.63 14.07
CA GLU A 252 -0.22 32.39 13.41
C GLU A 252 -0.15 31.20 14.37
N LEU A 253 0.99 30.97 15.02
CA LEU A 253 1.15 29.86 15.98
C LEU A 253 0.17 29.95 17.15
N ARG A 254 -0.16 31.16 17.63
CA ARG A 254 -1.20 31.38 18.64
C ARG A 254 -2.60 31.12 18.08
N GLY A 255 -2.89 31.57 16.85
CA GLY A 255 -4.16 31.32 16.18
C GLY A 255 -4.45 29.82 15.96
N LEU A 256 -3.40 29.03 15.77
CA LEU A 256 -3.46 27.57 15.65
C LEU A 256 -3.46 26.83 17.00
N GLY A 257 -3.38 27.55 18.13
CA GLY A 257 -3.32 26.93 19.47
C GLY A 257 -2.00 26.20 19.77
N LEU A 258 -0.95 26.41 18.98
CA LEU A 258 0.37 25.82 19.20
C LEU A 258 1.17 26.55 20.29
N MET A 259 0.76 27.77 20.64
CA MET A 259 1.35 28.59 21.69
C MET A 259 0.33 29.06 22.72
N GLU A 260 0.70 28.97 23.99
CA GLU A 260 -0.06 29.45 25.14
C GLU A 260 0.85 30.23 26.09
N ASN A 261 0.39 31.39 26.56
CA ASN A 261 1.12 32.20 27.57
C ASN A 261 2.59 32.52 27.21
N GLY A 262 2.88 32.70 25.91
CA GLY A 262 4.24 33.02 25.42
C GLY A 262 5.18 31.82 25.34
N ARG A 263 4.65 30.59 25.43
CA ARG A 263 5.37 29.32 25.30
C ARG A 263 4.66 28.41 24.32
N LEU A 264 5.33 27.37 23.84
CA LEU A 264 4.66 26.29 23.12
C LEU A 264 3.70 25.54 24.06
N GLY A 265 2.47 25.31 23.59
CA GLY A 265 1.51 24.41 24.22
C GLY A 265 1.90 22.94 24.00
N GLY A 266 1.10 21.99 24.48
CA GLY A 266 1.42 20.56 24.38
C GLY A 266 1.66 20.06 22.95
N VAL A 267 0.82 20.49 22.00
CA VAL A 267 0.98 20.15 20.57
C VAL A 267 2.23 20.82 19.99
N GLY A 268 2.47 22.09 20.29
CA GLY A 268 3.67 22.80 19.85
C GLY A 268 4.96 22.17 20.38
N GLN A 269 4.97 21.73 21.64
CA GLN A 269 6.10 21.02 22.25
C GLN A 269 6.34 19.66 21.58
N PHE A 270 5.27 18.91 21.29
CA PHE A 270 5.39 17.67 20.52
C PHE A 270 6.00 17.94 19.14
N MET A 271 5.52 18.96 18.42
CA MET A 271 6.05 19.30 17.11
C MET A 271 7.54 19.69 17.17
N ALA A 272 7.94 20.50 18.15
CA ALA A 272 9.33 20.88 18.35
C ALA A 272 10.22 19.65 18.63
N ALA A 273 9.78 18.75 19.51
CA ALA A 273 10.48 17.51 19.81
C ALA A 273 10.56 16.58 18.59
N ALA A 274 9.48 16.42 17.83
CA ALA A 274 9.49 15.59 16.63
C ALA A 274 10.43 16.15 15.54
N LEU A 275 10.46 17.47 15.34
CA LEU A 275 11.37 18.09 14.37
C LEU A 275 12.85 17.94 14.77
N SER A 276 13.16 18.04 16.05
CA SER A 276 14.54 18.01 16.56
C SER A 276 15.06 16.58 16.81
N ASP A 277 14.23 15.75 17.45
CA ASP A 277 14.62 14.51 18.13
C ASP A 277 13.93 13.26 17.56
N ALA A 278 13.38 13.32 16.35
CA ALA A 278 12.75 12.16 15.71
C ALA A 278 13.69 10.94 15.64
N SER A 279 13.13 9.76 15.92
CA SER A 279 13.81 8.47 15.79
C SER A 279 14.02 8.08 14.33
N ALA A 280 13.15 8.52 13.43
CA ALA A 280 13.30 8.35 11.99
C ALA A 280 12.69 9.54 11.25
N ARG A 281 13.31 9.93 10.15
CA ARG A 281 12.83 10.98 9.24
C ARG A 281 12.59 10.37 7.88
N LEU A 282 11.41 10.60 7.32
CA LEU A 282 11.06 10.19 5.98
C LEU A 282 10.79 11.43 5.14
N ARG A 283 11.31 11.44 3.92
CA ARG A 283 11.13 12.48 2.94
C ARG A 283 10.70 11.83 1.63
N LEU A 284 9.64 12.36 1.03
CA LEU A 284 9.33 12.14 -0.37
C LEU A 284 9.45 13.45 -1.11
N THR A 285 10.23 13.44 -2.19
CA THR A 285 10.25 14.52 -3.17
C THR A 285 9.52 14.05 -4.42
N GLY A 286 8.46 14.77 -4.78
CA GLY A 286 7.58 14.44 -5.89
C GLY A 286 7.65 15.52 -6.96
N ARG A 287 7.51 15.13 -8.21
CA ARG A 287 7.51 16.04 -9.36
C ARG A 287 6.41 15.67 -10.35
N PHE A 288 5.76 16.70 -10.84
CA PHE A 288 4.88 16.65 -12.01
C PHE A 288 5.11 17.91 -12.85
N LEU A 289 5.60 17.73 -14.09
CA LEU A 289 6.03 18.85 -14.94
C LEU A 289 7.02 19.76 -14.18
N ASP A 290 6.78 21.07 -14.20
CA ASP A 290 7.58 22.09 -13.49
C ASP A 290 7.24 22.22 -12.00
N HIS A 291 6.32 21.40 -11.47
CA HIS A 291 5.92 21.44 -10.07
C HIS A 291 6.67 20.40 -9.24
N GLU A 292 7.42 20.87 -8.24
CA GLU A 292 7.99 20.04 -7.18
C GLU A 292 7.11 20.13 -5.94
N SER A 293 6.95 19.01 -5.25
CA SER A 293 6.23 18.91 -3.99
C SER A 293 6.97 18.01 -3.02
N LEU A 294 6.67 18.18 -1.74
CA LEU A 294 7.37 17.55 -0.65
C LEU A 294 6.38 16.93 0.33
N PHE A 295 6.70 15.73 0.81
CA PHE A 295 6.10 15.13 1.98
C PHE A 295 7.22 14.78 2.96
N GLN A 296 7.11 15.24 4.20
CA GLN A 296 8.05 14.88 5.26
C GLN A 296 7.29 14.30 6.44
N ALA A 297 7.89 13.28 7.06
CA ALA A 297 7.39 12.70 8.29
C ALA A 297 8.52 12.53 9.30
N PHE A 298 8.19 12.78 10.56
CA PHE A 298 9.10 12.70 11.70
C PHE A 298 8.49 11.73 12.71
N ALA A 299 9.05 10.53 12.80
CA ALA A 299 8.59 9.49 13.73
C ALA A 299 9.10 9.81 15.14
N TYR A 300 8.18 10.00 16.09
CA TYR A 300 8.51 10.33 17.47
C TYR A 300 7.54 9.61 18.43
N GLY A 301 8.09 8.65 19.19
CA GLY A 301 7.29 7.76 20.03
C GLY A 301 6.41 6.83 19.18
N ASP A 302 5.11 6.80 19.49
CA ASP A 302 4.05 6.07 18.77
C ASP A 302 3.29 6.95 17.76
N GLN A 303 3.76 8.18 17.54
CA GLN A 303 3.15 9.16 16.64
C GLN A 303 4.15 9.58 15.55
N ALA A 304 3.63 10.20 14.50
CA ALA A 304 4.40 10.89 13.48
C ALA A 304 3.86 12.30 13.26
N LEU A 305 4.76 13.27 13.17
CA LEU A 305 4.45 14.59 12.63
C LEU A 305 4.64 14.52 11.11
N VAL A 306 3.60 14.85 10.35
CA VAL A 306 3.61 14.91 8.88
C VAL A 306 3.48 16.35 8.41
N ILE A 307 4.29 16.72 7.43
CA ILE A 307 4.28 18.02 6.75
C ILE A 307 4.21 17.73 5.26
N ALA A 308 3.12 18.13 4.61
CA ALA A 308 2.84 17.77 3.22
C ALA A 308 2.48 19.00 2.36
N GLY A 309 3.12 19.10 1.20
CA GLY A 309 2.62 19.82 0.03
C GLY A 309 1.62 18.96 -0.77
N PRO A 310 1.10 19.49 -1.90
CA PRO A 310 0.14 18.77 -2.74
C PRO A 310 0.77 17.49 -3.31
N GLY A 311 0.11 16.34 -3.12
CA GLY A 311 0.56 15.06 -3.67
C GLY A 311 -0.08 14.72 -5.01
N TYR A 312 -0.12 13.43 -5.32
CA TYR A 312 -0.72 12.86 -6.53
C TYR A 312 -2.17 13.32 -6.75
N GLY A 313 -3.03 13.26 -5.73
CA GLY A 313 -4.44 13.64 -5.83
C GLY A 313 -4.65 15.06 -6.36
N PRO A 314 -4.11 16.10 -5.68
CA PRO A 314 -4.20 17.48 -6.16
C PRO A 314 -3.50 17.73 -7.50
N LEU A 315 -2.29 17.19 -7.71
CA LEU A 315 -1.47 17.53 -8.87
C LEU A 315 -1.92 16.83 -10.16
N ILE A 316 -2.40 15.59 -10.06
CA ILE A 316 -2.74 14.75 -11.22
C ILE A 316 -4.25 14.60 -11.38
N LEU A 317 -4.95 14.31 -10.28
CA LEU A 317 -6.39 14.05 -10.30
C LEU A 317 -7.24 15.31 -10.14
N ASN A 318 -6.62 16.49 -10.03
CA ASN A 318 -7.28 17.78 -9.80
C ASN A 318 -8.18 17.78 -8.55
N GLN A 319 -7.81 17.04 -7.51
CA GLN A 319 -8.51 17.07 -6.23
C GLN A 319 -8.28 18.40 -5.52
N ALA A 320 -9.22 18.81 -4.66
CA ALA A 320 -9.13 20.08 -3.96
C ALA A 320 -7.90 20.15 -3.04
N TRP A 321 -7.15 21.25 -3.15
CA TRP A 321 -6.04 21.59 -2.26
C TRP A 321 -6.20 23.04 -1.80
N ASP A 322 -7.16 23.23 -0.89
CA ASP A 322 -7.63 24.54 -0.43
C ASP A 322 -6.66 25.21 0.54
N SER A 323 -5.41 25.43 0.09
CA SER A 323 -4.39 26.13 0.86
C SER A 323 -4.81 27.60 1.03
N PRO A 324 -4.89 28.12 2.26
CA PRO A 324 -5.33 29.50 2.51
C PRO A 324 -4.31 30.55 2.05
N ALA A 325 -3.05 30.15 1.85
CA ALA A 325 -1.98 31.02 1.41
C ALA A 325 -0.97 30.27 0.52
N GLN A 326 -0.23 31.02 -0.31
CA GLN A 326 0.88 30.45 -1.08
C GLN A 326 1.98 29.97 -0.12
N GLY A 327 2.47 28.75 -0.32
CA GLY A 327 3.54 28.16 0.49
C GLY A 327 3.11 27.66 1.88
N ALA A 328 1.82 27.69 2.22
CA ALA A 328 1.33 26.99 3.40
C ALA A 328 1.37 25.47 3.16
N LEU A 329 1.81 24.75 4.19
CA LEU A 329 1.94 23.30 4.19
C LEU A 329 0.84 22.70 5.06
N LYS A 330 0.38 21.51 4.67
CA LYS A 330 -0.59 20.76 5.46
C LYS A 330 0.15 19.96 6.53
N VAL A 331 -0.18 20.20 7.79
CA VAL A 331 0.51 19.61 8.94
C VAL A 331 -0.45 18.73 9.72
N GLN A 332 -0.01 17.51 10.02
CA GLN A 332 -0.80 16.48 10.68
C GLN A 332 0.01 15.79 11.76
N ILE A 333 -0.65 15.36 12.83
CA ILE A 333 -0.09 14.39 13.78
C ILE A 333 -0.95 13.15 13.66
N LEU A 334 -0.32 12.02 13.35
CA LEU A 334 -1.00 10.74 13.17
C LEU A 334 -0.29 9.63 13.94
N PRO A 335 -1.00 8.55 14.34
CA PRO A 335 -0.35 7.37 14.88
C PRO A 335 0.69 6.84 13.90
N LEU A 336 1.86 6.41 14.38
CA LEU A 336 2.95 5.94 13.54
C LEU A 336 2.51 4.79 12.62
N SER A 337 1.57 3.95 13.08
CA SER A 337 0.95 2.86 12.30
C SER A 337 0.16 3.32 11.06
N GLU A 338 -0.18 4.60 10.96
CA GLU A 338 -0.91 5.17 9.81
C GLU A 338 0.02 5.83 8.78
N LEU A 339 1.31 5.99 9.11
CA LEU A 339 2.25 6.76 8.29
C LEU A 339 2.42 6.15 6.89
N THR A 340 2.61 4.83 6.79
CA THR A 340 2.76 4.12 5.51
C THR A 340 1.53 4.30 4.61
N SER A 341 0.33 4.31 5.20
CA SER A 341 -0.90 4.61 4.45
C SER A 341 -0.87 6.03 3.92
N SER A 342 -0.59 7.02 4.77
CA SER A 342 -0.51 8.44 4.40
C SER A 342 0.52 8.71 3.28
N VAL A 343 1.72 8.12 3.39
CA VAL A 343 2.76 8.17 2.36
C VAL A 343 2.23 7.63 1.02
N SER A 344 1.60 6.46 1.05
CA SER A 344 1.06 5.83 -0.15
C SER A 344 -0.07 6.65 -0.78
N ARG A 345 -0.88 7.37 0.01
CA ARG A 345 -1.91 8.29 -0.52
C ARG A 345 -1.29 9.49 -1.22
N TRP A 346 -0.31 10.11 -0.58
CA TRP A 346 0.41 11.25 -1.15
C TRP A 346 1.14 10.88 -2.46
N ALA A 347 1.79 9.72 -2.48
CA ALA A 347 2.50 9.19 -3.64
C ALA A 347 1.58 8.71 -4.78
N GLY A 348 0.28 8.52 -4.49
CA GLY A 348 -0.66 7.87 -5.40
C GLY A 348 -0.40 6.37 -5.58
N ALA A 349 0.41 5.74 -4.73
CA ALA A 349 0.65 4.30 -4.75
C ALA A 349 -0.64 3.57 -4.34
N GLY A 350 -1.49 3.30 -5.33
CA GLY A 350 -2.81 2.68 -5.20
C GLY A 350 -3.04 1.64 -6.29
N PRO A 351 -4.22 1.01 -6.31
CA PRO A 351 -4.46 -0.17 -7.11
C PRO A 351 -4.45 0.15 -8.60
N ALA A 352 -3.71 -0.64 -9.36
CA ALA A 352 -3.62 -0.57 -10.81
C ALA A 352 -3.06 -1.88 -11.37
N TRP A 353 -3.43 -2.20 -12.61
CA TRP A 353 -2.81 -3.32 -13.33
C TRP A 353 -1.42 -2.90 -13.79
N ASN A 354 -0.40 -3.26 -13.01
CA ASN A 354 1.00 -2.92 -13.28
C ASN A 354 1.53 -3.79 -14.44
N LEU A 355 1.28 -3.35 -15.68
CA LEU A 355 1.64 -4.10 -16.88
C LEU A 355 3.14 -3.98 -17.20
N HIS A 356 3.74 -5.07 -17.66
CA HIS A 356 5.13 -5.05 -18.12
C HIS A 356 5.27 -4.23 -19.42
N VAL A 357 6.22 -3.31 -19.45
CA VAL A 357 6.54 -2.50 -20.62
C VAL A 357 7.65 -3.12 -21.47
N ALA A 358 7.59 -2.88 -22.78
CA ALA A 358 8.63 -3.26 -23.73
C ALA A 358 8.88 -2.11 -24.73
N PRO A 359 10.14 -1.64 -24.89
CA PRO A 359 11.31 -1.96 -24.06
C PRO A 359 11.12 -1.50 -22.61
N PHE A 360 11.90 -2.07 -21.69
CA PHE A 360 11.92 -1.67 -20.27
C PHE A 360 13.19 -0.89 -19.88
N MET A 361 14.16 -0.80 -20.79
CA MET A 361 15.40 -0.02 -20.65
C MET A 361 15.38 1.14 -21.64
N PHE A 362 15.84 2.31 -21.21
CA PHE A 362 15.77 3.55 -21.95
C PHE A 362 17.09 4.33 -21.82
N GLU A 363 17.38 5.17 -22.82
CA GLU A 363 18.40 6.21 -22.67
C GLU A 363 18.04 7.14 -21.50
N GLN A 364 19.05 7.56 -20.75
CA GLN A 364 18.82 8.41 -19.59
C GLN A 364 18.20 9.75 -20.00
N GLU A 365 18.67 10.33 -21.10
CA GLU A 365 18.18 11.62 -21.63
C GLU A 365 16.70 11.56 -21.99
N LEU A 366 16.22 10.43 -22.53
CA LEU A 366 14.81 10.25 -22.91
C LEU A 366 13.90 10.23 -21.68
N ILE A 367 14.34 9.58 -20.60
CA ILE A 367 13.60 9.57 -19.34
C ILE A 367 13.63 10.95 -18.68
N GLU A 368 14.76 11.65 -18.71
CA GLU A 368 14.86 13.02 -18.18
C GLU A 368 13.96 13.99 -18.94
N GLU A 369 13.89 13.88 -20.27
CA GLU A 369 12.95 14.65 -21.11
C GLU A 369 11.50 14.32 -20.73
N ARG A 370 11.18 13.02 -20.59
CA ARG A 370 9.83 12.59 -20.18
C ARG A 370 9.44 13.09 -18.80
N PHE A 371 10.41 13.23 -17.90
CA PHE A 371 10.17 13.80 -16.59
C PHE A 371 9.87 15.31 -16.63
N GLY A 372 10.36 16.02 -17.65
CA GLY A 372 10.02 17.42 -17.90
C GLY A 372 8.65 17.63 -18.53
N GLY A 373 8.01 16.57 -19.03
CA GLY A 373 6.68 16.64 -19.66
C GLY A 373 6.55 15.69 -20.83
N GLU A 374 5.99 16.15 -21.94
CA GLU A 374 5.87 15.32 -23.14
C GLU A 374 7.25 15.03 -23.73
N ALA A 375 7.49 13.76 -24.06
CA ALA A 375 8.71 13.28 -24.72
C ALA A 375 8.31 12.31 -25.85
N PRO A 376 9.14 12.18 -26.91
CA PRO A 376 8.85 11.24 -27.97
C PRO A 376 8.69 9.81 -27.42
N LEU A 377 7.84 9.03 -28.09
CA LEU A 377 7.68 7.62 -27.74
C LEU A 377 9.01 6.87 -27.98
N PRO A 378 9.46 6.01 -27.06
CA PRO A 378 10.70 5.26 -27.23
C PRO A 378 10.66 4.36 -28.47
N GLU A 379 11.82 4.16 -29.11
CA GLU A 379 11.92 3.23 -30.23
C GLU A 379 11.56 1.81 -29.80
N GLY A 380 10.77 1.11 -30.63
CA GLY A 380 10.32 -0.25 -30.33
C GLY A 380 9.22 -0.34 -29.27
N ALA A 381 8.62 0.79 -28.87
CA ALA A 381 7.52 0.80 -27.92
C ALA A 381 6.35 -0.06 -28.40
N GLY A 382 5.99 -1.05 -27.58
CA GLY A 382 4.76 -1.80 -27.73
C GLY A 382 3.54 -1.00 -27.26
N GLN A 383 2.34 -1.55 -27.50
CA GLN A 383 1.07 -0.93 -27.12
C GLN A 383 0.99 -0.58 -25.62
N VAL A 384 1.50 -1.45 -24.75
CA VAL A 384 1.51 -1.20 -23.29
C VAL A 384 2.36 0.02 -22.95
N LEU A 385 3.58 0.08 -23.48
CA LEU A 385 4.48 1.21 -23.21
C LEU A 385 3.87 2.50 -23.75
N GLU A 386 3.27 2.51 -24.93
CA GLU A 386 2.57 3.70 -25.45
C GLU A 386 1.50 4.20 -24.48
N GLN A 387 0.70 3.30 -23.92
CA GLN A 387 -0.36 3.67 -22.98
C GLN A 387 0.18 4.22 -21.66
N VAL A 388 1.27 3.64 -21.14
CA VAL A 388 1.97 4.11 -19.93
C VAL A 388 2.66 5.45 -20.20
N TRP A 389 3.33 5.58 -21.34
CA TRP A 389 4.11 6.76 -21.72
C TRP A 389 3.23 7.99 -21.90
N ASN A 390 1.98 7.81 -22.34
CA ASN A 390 1.02 8.89 -22.55
C ASN A 390 0.27 9.34 -21.27
N GLN A 391 0.52 8.71 -20.11
CA GLN A 391 -0.11 9.12 -18.84
C GLN A 391 0.59 10.32 -18.22
N PRO A 392 -0.10 11.17 -17.45
CA PRO A 392 0.57 12.15 -16.60
C PRO A 392 1.41 11.42 -15.54
N TRP A 393 2.73 11.55 -15.61
CA TRP A 393 3.65 10.88 -14.67
C TRP A 393 3.85 11.71 -13.42
N PHE A 394 3.53 11.12 -12.26
CA PHE A 394 3.98 11.65 -10.97
C PHE A 394 5.21 10.85 -10.53
N ILE A 395 6.38 11.49 -10.60
CA ILE A 395 7.65 10.87 -10.21
C ILE A 395 7.91 11.23 -8.77
N TRP A 396 8.31 10.27 -7.95
CA TRP A 396 8.66 10.56 -6.57
C TRP A 396 9.80 9.68 -6.07
N GLN A 397 10.58 10.23 -5.15
CA GLN A 397 11.72 9.57 -4.54
C GLN A 397 11.46 9.42 -3.04
N LEU A 398 11.64 8.20 -2.52
CA LEU A 398 11.60 7.89 -1.10
C LEU A 398 13.01 7.97 -0.52
N GLU A 399 13.17 8.79 0.52
CA GLU A 399 14.36 8.90 1.33
C GLU A 399 13.99 8.70 2.79
N VAL A 400 14.71 7.83 3.50
CA VAL A 400 14.47 7.59 4.93
C VAL A 400 15.81 7.63 5.67
N GLU A 401 15.85 8.37 6.76
CA GLU A 401 17.03 8.53 7.61
C GLU A 401 16.70 8.10 9.05
N GLY A 402 17.60 7.33 9.66
CA GLY A 402 17.54 6.96 11.06
C GLY A 402 18.88 7.17 11.77
N PRO A 403 19.02 6.75 13.05
CA PRO A 403 20.20 7.04 13.86
C PRO A 403 21.47 6.37 13.34
N ARG A 404 21.35 5.35 12.49
CA ARG A 404 22.46 4.63 11.86
C ARG A 404 22.80 5.09 10.44
N GLY A 405 22.09 6.10 9.92
CA GLY A 405 22.30 6.66 8.59
C GLY A 405 21.06 6.55 7.69
N ALA A 406 21.26 6.90 6.43
CA ALA A 406 20.23 6.88 5.41
C ALA A 406 20.02 5.47 4.84
N VAL A 407 18.76 5.11 4.64
CA VAL A 407 18.34 3.98 3.83
C VAL A 407 18.52 4.35 2.35
N PRO A 408 18.96 3.43 1.47
CA PRO A 408 19.07 3.71 0.04
C PRO A 408 17.76 4.25 -0.55
N ALA A 409 17.87 5.32 -1.31
CA ALA A 409 16.69 5.95 -1.90
C ALA A 409 16.08 5.08 -3.01
N CYS A 410 14.76 5.11 -3.13
CA CYS A 410 14.02 4.46 -4.21
C CYS A 410 13.25 5.50 -5.01
N THR A 411 13.31 5.43 -6.34
CA THR A 411 12.55 6.31 -7.23
C THR A 411 11.45 5.52 -7.90
N TYR A 412 10.25 6.09 -7.93
CA TYR A 412 9.08 5.51 -8.54
C TYR A 412 8.41 6.50 -9.47
N VAL A 413 7.64 5.96 -10.41
CA VAL A 413 6.72 6.66 -11.28
C VAL A 413 5.34 6.07 -11.09
N ASN A 414 4.39 6.95 -10.83
CA ASN A 414 2.97 6.64 -10.95
C ASN A 414 2.49 7.14 -12.31
N ALA A 415 2.09 6.20 -13.18
CA ALA A 415 1.51 6.46 -14.49
C ALA A 415 -0.04 6.36 -14.44
N GLY A 416 -0.63 6.83 -13.35
CA GLY A 416 -2.06 6.81 -13.10
C GLY A 416 -2.67 5.40 -13.18
N PRO A 417 -3.80 5.22 -13.89
CA PRO A 417 -4.44 3.91 -14.02
C PRO A 417 -3.56 2.84 -14.70
N ARG A 418 -2.43 3.23 -15.31
CA ARG A 418 -1.50 2.31 -15.98
C ARG A 418 -0.41 1.76 -15.08
N GLY A 419 -0.48 2.04 -13.79
CA GLY A 419 0.34 1.40 -12.78
C GLY A 419 1.49 2.21 -12.26
N ASN A 420 2.22 1.58 -11.35
CA ASN A 420 3.38 2.10 -10.68
C ASN A 420 4.62 1.37 -11.19
N TYR A 421 5.72 2.11 -11.30
CA TYR A 421 6.96 1.61 -11.82
C TYR A 421 8.11 2.08 -10.94
N ARG A 422 9.01 1.16 -10.58
CA ARG A 422 10.30 1.53 -10.00
C ARG A 422 11.24 1.91 -11.13
N ILE A 423 12.03 2.97 -10.91
CA ILE A 423 13.05 3.41 -11.85
C ILE A 423 14.43 3.32 -11.20
N GLY A 424 15.41 2.86 -11.96
CA GLY A 424 16.80 2.77 -11.53
C GLY A 424 17.74 2.59 -12.71
N THR A 425 19.03 2.76 -12.46
CA THR A 425 20.05 2.56 -13.49
C THR A 425 20.46 1.09 -13.56
N VAL A 426 20.70 0.60 -14.77
CA VAL A 426 21.19 -0.75 -15.06
C VAL A 426 22.27 -0.68 -16.12
N GLU A 427 23.23 -1.61 -16.06
CA GLU A 427 24.19 -1.81 -17.14
C GLU A 427 23.55 -2.73 -18.20
N GLU A 428 23.50 -2.28 -19.45
CA GLU A 428 22.95 -3.05 -20.55
C GLU A 428 23.85 -4.26 -20.87
N PRO A 429 23.28 -5.48 -20.92
CA PRO A 429 24.07 -6.68 -21.20
C PRO A 429 24.76 -6.63 -22.56
N GLY A 430 26.08 -6.63 -22.57
CA GLY A 430 26.91 -6.76 -23.76
C GLY A 430 27.49 -5.46 -24.32
N SER A 431 26.85 -4.31 -24.08
CA SER A 431 27.41 -2.98 -24.39
C SER A 431 28.19 -2.40 -23.22
N GLY A 432 27.73 -2.66 -21.98
CA GLY A 432 28.24 -2.01 -20.78
C GLY A 432 27.72 -0.58 -20.58
N ASP A 433 26.78 -0.13 -21.43
CA ASP A 433 26.19 1.20 -21.34
C ASP A 433 25.21 1.26 -20.17
N VAL A 434 25.25 2.36 -19.41
CA VAL A 434 24.29 2.59 -18.33
C VAL A 434 22.98 3.11 -18.92
N LYS A 435 21.90 2.38 -18.71
CA LYS A 435 20.53 2.72 -19.11
C LYS A 435 19.66 2.97 -17.88
N THR A 436 18.53 3.61 -18.09
CA THR A 436 17.46 3.70 -17.08
C THR A 436 16.46 2.59 -17.33
N ALA A 437 16.23 1.73 -16.34
CA ALA A 437 15.21 0.69 -16.39
C ALA A 437 13.94 1.11 -15.65
N MET A 438 12.80 0.67 -16.16
CA MET A 438 11.47 0.87 -15.58
C MET A 438 10.81 -0.49 -15.32
N TRP A 439 10.68 -0.85 -14.04
CA TRP A 439 10.09 -2.13 -13.64
C TRP A 439 8.68 -1.92 -13.12
N ALA A 440 7.70 -2.62 -13.70
CA ALA A 440 6.35 -2.68 -13.16
C ALA A 440 6.42 -3.12 -11.68
N THR A 441 5.79 -2.36 -10.79
CA THR A 441 5.90 -2.55 -9.34
C THR A 441 4.51 -2.49 -8.73
N GLU A 442 4.13 -3.59 -8.07
CA GLU A 442 2.88 -3.69 -7.31
C GLU A 442 2.81 -2.65 -6.19
N SER A 443 1.63 -2.05 -6.01
CA SER A 443 1.42 -1.06 -4.95
C SER A 443 1.55 -1.70 -3.58
N ALA A 444 1.21 -2.99 -3.46
CA ALA A 444 1.49 -3.81 -2.29
C ALA A 444 2.99 -3.84 -1.95
N LEU A 445 3.85 -4.02 -2.96
CA LEU A 445 5.29 -4.04 -2.77
C LEU A 445 5.82 -2.66 -2.35
N ILE A 446 5.35 -1.58 -2.98
CA ILE A 446 5.70 -0.20 -2.57
C ILE A 446 5.32 0.04 -1.11
N PHE A 447 4.11 -0.36 -0.72
CA PHE A 447 3.61 -0.22 0.64
C PHE A 447 4.52 -0.94 1.65
N ARG A 448 4.94 -2.18 1.34
CA ARG A 448 5.88 -2.96 2.16
C ARG A 448 7.28 -2.35 2.19
N GLN A 449 7.77 -1.80 1.08
CA GLN A 449 9.09 -1.14 1.02
C GLN A 449 9.13 0.14 1.87
N VAL A 450 8.05 0.94 1.86
CA VAL A 450 7.91 2.12 2.73
C VAL A 450 7.93 1.69 4.20
N GLU A 451 7.12 0.70 4.57
CA GLU A 451 7.07 0.18 5.94
C GLU A 451 8.43 -0.39 6.38
N ASP A 452 9.09 -1.16 5.52
CA ASP A 452 10.39 -1.75 5.82
C ASP A 452 11.48 -0.67 5.98
N ALA A 453 11.50 0.35 5.11
CA ALA A 453 12.43 1.46 5.22
C ALA A 453 12.25 2.25 6.53
N LEU A 454 11.00 2.53 6.92
CA LEU A 454 10.67 3.18 8.18
C LEU A 454 11.16 2.36 9.38
N GLN A 455 10.86 1.07 9.40
CA GLN A 455 11.31 0.19 10.48
C GLN A 455 12.82 0.01 10.49
N ALA A 456 13.46 -0.07 9.32
CA ALA A 456 14.90 -0.15 9.19
C ALA A 456 15.59 1.06 9.82
N ALA A 457 15.11 2.26 9.49
CA ALA A 457 15.58 3.50 10.08
C ALA A 457 15.31 3.56 11.59
N TYR A 458 14.09 3.22 12.03
CA TYR A 458 13.69 3.30 13.44
C TYR A 458 14.45 2.33 14.34
N PHE A 459 14.64 1.08 13.90
CA PHE A 459 15.33 0.03 14.67
C PHE A 459 16.83 -0.08 14.38
N GLY A 460 17.34 0.68 13.40
CA GLY A 460 18.74 0.64 12.99
C GLY A 460 19.16 -0.70 12.37
N ARG A 461 18.33 -1.26 11.48
CA ARG A 461 18.68 -2.45 10.68
C ARG A 461 18.79 -2.09 9.20
N ASP A 462 19.32 -3.01 8.40
CA ASP A 462 19.30 -2.86 6.94
C ASP A 462 17.87 -2.99 6.41
N ALA A 463 17.54 -2.17 5.42
CA ALA A 463 16.27 -2.24 4.70
C ALA A 463 16.32 -3.32 3.61
N ARG A 464 15.20 -3.97 3.39
CA ARG A 464 14.92 -4.99 2.38
C ARG A 464 14.12 -4.33 1.25
N LEU A 465 14.84 -3.60 0.40
CA LEU A 465 14.27 -2.84 -0.72
C LEU A 465 14.34 -3.59 -2.06
N ALA A 466 14.79 -4.84 -2.05
CA ALA A 466 14.93 -5.68 -3.24
C ALA A 466 13.63 -6.40 -3.54
#